data_AF-A0A497EW30-F1
#
_entry.id   AF-A0A497EW30-F1
#
_cell.length_a   1.000
_cell.length_b   1.000
_cell.length_c   1.000
_cell.angle_alpha   90.00
_cell.angle_beta   90.00
_cell.angle_gamma   90.00
#
_symmetry.space_group_name_H-M   'P 1'
#
loop_
_entity.id
_entity.type
_entity.pdbx_description
1 polymer ?
#
loop_
_entity_poly.entity_id
_entity_poly.type
_entity_poly.pdbx_seq_one_letter_code
_entity_poly.pdbx_strand_id
1 'polypeptide(L)'
;LLGAFLTILFFDAEIASAAITASLVGDAIAAIIGKLLGGFFISKKLNSKSFEGAIVGGLAATLAVSLFIREPASLFLAFVTFMFAEIMSRGVYDNLTIPLALGLTLTMLKKLIT
;
A
#
# COMPACT_ATOMS: atom_id res chain seq x y z
N LEU A 1 4.15 -9.20 10.46
CA LEU A 1 3.24 -9.58 11.56
C LEU A 1 2.98 -8.43 12.53
N LEU A 2 4.01 -7.78 13.09
CA LEU A 2 3.81 -6.63 13.99
C LEU A 2 2.95 -5.51 13.36
N GLY A 3 3.21 -5.14 12.10
CA GLY A 3 2.40 -4.13 11.41
C GLY A 3 0.92 -4.50 11.32
N ALA A 4 0.61 -5.72 10.86
CA ALA A 4 -0.77 -6.21 10.83
C ALA A 4 -1.44 -6.21 12.22
N PHE A 5 -0.72 -6.61 13.27
CA PHE A 5 -1.23 -6.56 14.64
C PHE A 5 -1.58 -5.13 15.07
N LEU A 6 -0.68 -4.18 14.83
CA LEU A 6 -0.92 -2.76 15.16
C LEU A 6 -2.05 -2.18 14.31
N THR A 7 -2.14 -2.53 13.02
CA THR A 7 -3.23 -2.11 12.14
C THR A 7 -4.59 -2.61 12.65
N ILE A 8 -4.69 -3.84 13.14
CA ILE A 8 -5.92 -4.36 13.77
C ILE A 8 -6.23 -3.63 15.08
N LEU A 9 -5.20 -3.29 15.87
CA LEU A 9 -5.38 -2.62 17.16
C LEU A 9 -5.88 -1.18 17.01
N PHE A 10 -5.43 -0.46 15.99
CA PHE A 10 -5.68 0.99 15.84
C PHE A 10 -6.85 1.35 14.93
N PHE A 11 -7.30 0.47 14.05
CA PHE A 11 -8.29 0.80 13.03
C PHE A 11 -9.50 -0.13 13.07
N ASP A 12 -10.65 0.38 12.58
CA ASP A 12 -11.87 -0.42 12.43
C ASP A 12 -11.63 -1.67 11.58
N ALA A 13 -12.33 -2.76 11.89
CA ALA A 13 -12.13 -4.07 11.25
C ALA A 13 -12.13 -4.02 9.71
N GLU A 14 -13.00 -3.20 9.10
CA GLU A 14 -13.06 -3.01 7.65
C GLU A 14 -11.79 -2.35 7.10
N ILE A 15 -11.36 -1.23 7.70
CA ILE A 15 -10.16 -0.50 7.28
C ILE A 15 -8.90 -1.33 7.55
N ALA A 16 -8.84 -2.00 8.69
CA ALA A 16 -7.71 -2.86 9.04
C ALA A 16 -7.57 -4.01 8.04
N SER A 17 -8.68 -4.66 7.69
CA SER A 17 -8.70 -5.73 6.68
C SER A 17 -8.27 -5.23 5.31
N ALA A 18 -8.78 -4.07 4.88
CA ALA A 18 -8.39 -3.45 3.62
C ALA A 18 -6.89 -3.12 3.57
N ALA A 19 -6.37 -2.45 4.61
CA ALA A 19 -4.97 -2.01 4.68
C ALA A 19 -3.98 -3.17 4.71
N ILE A 20 -4.26 -4.23 5.49
CA ILE A 20 -3.41 -5.42 5.56
C ILE A 20 -3.40 -6.17 4.24
N THR A 21 -4.59 -6.37 3.65
CA THR A 21 -4.71 -7.08 2.35
C THR A 21 -4.00 -6.31 1.26
N ALA A 22 -4.19 -5.00 1.20
CA ALA A 22 -3.55 -4.13 0.22
C ALA A 22 -2.02 -4.08 0.37
N SER A 23 -1.50 -4.03 1.60
CA SER A 23 -0.06 -4.15 1.85
C SER A 23 0.48 -5.49 1.36
N LEU A 24 -0.15 -6.61 1.70
CA LEU A 24 0.34 -7.94 1.33
C LEU A 24 0.35 -8.15 -0.19
N VAL A 25 -0.76 -7.82 -0.85
CA VAL A 25 -0.93 -8.01 -2.29
C VAL A 25 -0.07 -7.01 -3.07
N GLY A 26 -0.07 -5.74 -2.66
CA GLY A 26 0.72 -4.69 -3.27
C GLY A 26 2.21 -4.98 -3.19
N ASP A 27 2.74 -5.34 -2.02
CA ASP A 27 4.17 -5.60 -1.81
C ASP A 27 4.65 -6.80 -2.64
N ALA A 28 3.86 -7.89 -2.66
CA ALA A 28 4.18 -9.08 -3.43
C ALA A 28 4.28 -8.75 -4.93
N ILE A 29 3.29 -8.01 -5.46
CA ILE A 29 3.27 -7.62 -6.87
C ILE A 29 4.37 -6.60 -7.19
N ALA A 30 4.60 -5.61 -6.32
CA ALA A 30 5.67 -4.63 -6.47
C ALA A 30 7.05 -5.31 -6.54
N ALA A 31 7.30 -6.30 -5.68
CA ALA A 31 8.56 -7.04 -5.66
C ALA A 31 8.75 -7.89 -6.94
N ILE A 32 7.70 -8.59 -7.39
CA ILE A 32 7.74 -9.39 -8.62
C ILE A 32 8.03 -8.48 -9.82
N ILE A 33 7.23 -7.42 -9.99
CA ILE A 33 7.36 -6.49 -11.12
C ILE A 33 8.68 -5.72 -11.05
N GLY A 34 9.10 -5.30 -9.86
CA GLY A 34 10.37 -4.60 -9.68
C GLY A 34 11.58 -5.48 -10.00
N LYS A 35 11.48 -6.81 -9.82
CA LYS A 35 12.52 -7.74 -10.24
C LYS A 35 12.49 -8.03 -11.74
N LEU A 36 11.30 -8.14 -12.34
CA LEU A 36 11.12 -8.45 -13.77
C LEU A 36 11.39 -7.24 -14.68
N LEU A 37 10.94 -6.06 -14.29
CA LEU A 37 10.93 -4.84 -15.11
C LEU A 37 11.77 -3.69 -14.52
N GLY A 38 12.31 -3.83 -13.30
CA GLY A 38 12.96 -2.71 -12.61
C GLY A 38 14.22 -2.22 -13.31
N GLY A 39 14.11 -1.06 -13.97
CA GLY A 39 15.14 -0.46 -14.80
C GLY A 39 14.92 -0.61 -16.31
N PHE A 40 13.82 -1.23 -16.73
CA PHE A 40 13.47 -1.39 -18.15
C PHE A 40 12.80 -0.13 -18.73
N PHE A 41 11.98 0.58 -17.94
CA PHE A 41 11.29 1.80 -18.38
C PHE A 41 11.84 3.06 -17.72
N ILE A 42 12.15 3.00 -16.43
CA ILE A 42 12.62 4.12 -15.61
C ILE A 42 13.84 3.63 -14.82
N SER A 43 15.04 4.03 -15.24
CA SER A 43 16.31 3.67 -14.56
C SER A 43 16.46 4.23 -13.13
N LYS A 44 15.47 4.97 -12.61
CA LYS A 44 15.50 5.51 -11.24
C LYS A 44 15.00 4.45 -10.25
N LYS A 45 15.95 3.79 -9.60
CA LYS A 45 15.70 3.06 -8.35
C LYS A 45 15.93 3.99 -7.18
N LEU A 46 15.00 4.03 -6.22
CA LEU A 46 15.20 4.70 -4.94
C LEU A 46 15.16 3.65 -3.84
N ASN A 47 16.17 3.61 -2.97
CA ASN A 47 16.31 2.57 -1.93
C ASN A 47 16.20 1.12 -2.48
N SER A 48 16.71 0.84 -3.68
CA SER A 48 16.59 -0.46 -4.37
C SER A 48 15.18 -0.86 -4.82
N LYS A 49 14.20 0.02 -4.66
CA LYS A 49 12.82 -0.13 -5.16
C LYS A 49 12.70 0.51 -6.54
N SER A 50 11.98 -0.13 -7.46
CA SER A 50 11.73 0.43 -8.79
C SER A 50 10.41 1.21 -8.82
N PHE A 51 10.38 2.29 -9.61
CA PHE A 51 9.18 3.10 -9.75
C PHE A 51 8.03 2.32 -10.41
N GLU A 52 8.36 1.46 -11.37
CA GLU A 52 7.40 0.58 -12.04
C GLU A 52 6.78 -0.42 -11.06
N GLY A 53 7.61 -0.98 -10.16
CA GLY A 53 7.14 -1.88 -9.10
C GLY A 53 6.16 -1.17 -8.18
N ALA A 54 6.49 0.05 -7.75
CA ALA A 54 5.60 0.85 -6.91
C ALA A 54 4.25 1.17 -7.60
N ILE A 55 4.26 1.55 -8.88
CA ILE A 55 3.02 1.81 -9.63
C ILE A 55 2.15 0.55 -9.71
N VAL A 56 2.72 -0.57 -10.16
CA VAL A 56 1.91 -1.79 -10.36
C VAL A 56 1.47 -2.39 -9.03
N GLY A 57 2.33 -2.33 -8.00
CA GLY A 57 1.97 -2.67 -6.63
C GLY A 57 0.86 -1.76 -6.08
N GLY A 58 0.92 -0.46 -6.37
CA GLY A 58 -0.13 0.49 -6.01
C GLY A 58 -1.47 0.15 -6.66
N LEU A 59 -1.47 -0.18 -7.96
CA LEU A 59 -2.70 -0.63 -8.65
C LEU A 59 -3.26 -1.90 -8.02
N ALA A 60 -2.40 -2.85 -7.68
CA ALA A 60 -2.80 -4.07 -7.00
C ALA A 60 -3.35 -3.80 -5.58
N ALA A 61 -2.74 -2.88 -4.83
CA ALA A 61 -3.21 -2.43 -3.54
C ALA A 61 -4.60 -1.77 -3.66
N THR A 62 -4.83 -0.94 -4.68
CA THR A 62 -6.15 -0.35 -4.95
C THR A 62 -7.20 -1.40 -5.24
N LEU A 63 -6.89 -2.41 -6.06
CA LEU A 63 -7.79 -3.53 -6.32
C LEU A 63 -8.10 -4.31 -5.03
N ALA A 64 -7.10 -4.53 -4.18
CA ALA A 64 -7.30 -5.17 -2.88
C ALA A 64 -8.21 -4.34 -1.95
N VAL A 65 -8.02 -3.01 -1.88
CA VAL A 65 -8.91 -2.13 -1.09
C VAL A 65 -10.34 -2.15 -1.63
N SER A 66 -10.53 -2.25 -2.95
CA SER A 66 -11.85 -2.29 -3.58
C SER A 66 -12.73 -3.47 -3.17
N LEU A 67 -12.14 -4.52 -2.59
CA LEU A 67 -12.88 -5.66 -2.02
C LEU A 67 -13.65 -5.28 -0.75
N PHE A 68 -13.24 -4.20 -0.07
CA PHE A 68 -13.80 -3.75 1.20
C PHE A 68 -14.48 -2.39 1.06
N ILE A 69 -13.85 -1.44 0.37
CA ILE A 69 -14.29 -0.05 0.29
C ILE A 69 -14.57 0.32 -1.16
N ARG A 70 -15.77 0.84 -1.46
CA ARG A 70 -16.19 1.19 -2.83
C ARG A 70 -15.99 2.65 -3.21
N GLU A 71 -15.66 3.48 -2.24
CA GLU A 71 -15.55 4.92 -2.46
C GLU A 71 -14.33 5.27 -3.34
N PRO A 72 -14.53 6.01 -4.45
CA PRO A 72 -13.44 6.32 -5.39
C PRO A 72 -12.26 7.09 -4.76
N ALA A 73 -12.55 8.02 -3.85
CA ALA A 73 -11.52 8.77 -3.15
C ALA A 73 -10.63 7.87 -2.30
N SER A 74 -11.22 6.88 -1.61
CA SER A 74 -10.49 5.87 -0.83
C SER A 74 -9.59 5.02 -1.71
N LEU A 75 -10.05 4.61 -2.90
CA LEU A 75 -9.26 3.84 -3.86
C LEU A 75 -8.06 4.62 -4.43
N PHE A 76 -8.29 5.90 -4.75
CA PHE A 76 -7.22 6.78 -5.22
C PHE A 76 -6.18 7.04 -4.13
N LEU A 77 -6.63 7.32 -2.89
CA LEU A 77 -5.71 7.55 -1.78
C LEU A 77 -4.95 6.27 -1.39
N ALA A 78 -5.54 5.09 -1.53
CA ALA A 78 -4.85 3.82 -1.34
C ALA A 78 -3.70 3.65 -2.35
N PHE A 79 -3.96 3.94 -3.64
CA PHE A 79 -2.94 3.92 -4.69
C PHE A 79 -1.75 4.81 -4.32
N VAL A 80 -2.04 6.07 -4.04
CA VAL A 80 -1.02 7.10 -3.76
C VAL A 80 -0.25 6.74 -2.49
N THR A 81 -0.94 6.40 -1.40
CA THR A 81 -0.32 6.04 -0.12
C THR A 81 0.59 4.85 -0.26
N PHE A 82 0.15 3.80 -0.96
CA PHE A 82 0.99 2.62 -1.21
C PHE A 82 2.25 3.00 -1.99
N MET A 83 2.12 3.71 -3.11
CA MET A 83 3.29 4.09 -3.92
C MET A 83 4.33 4.88 -3.12
N PHE A 84 3.89 5.87 -2.35
CA PHE A 84 4.79 6.67 -1.53
C PHE A 84 5.43 5.83 -0.43
N ALA A 85 4.65 5.01 0.27
CA ALA A 85 5.17 4.16 1.34
C ALA A 85 6.16 3.11 0.81
N GLU A 86 5.88 2.47 -0.32
CA GLU A 86 6.73 1.46 -0.97
C GLU A 86 8.07 2.05 -1.44
N ILE A 87 8.06 3.26 -2.02
CA ILE A 87 9.27 3.95 -2.48
C ILE A 87 10.11 4.45 -1.31
N MET A 88 9.47 4.96 -0.25
CA MET A 88 10.16 5.54 0.90
C MET A 88 10.63 4.49 1.91
N SER A 89 9.98 3.34 1.96
CA SER A 89 10.32 2.30 2.93
C SER A 89 11.67 1.64 2.63
N ARG A 90 12.28 1.13 3.70
CA ARG A 90 13.60 0.50 3.68
C ARG A 90 13.54 -0.91 4.28
N GLY A 91 13.42 -1.91 3.41
CA GLY A 91 13.68 -3.31 3.73
C GLY A 91 12.59 -3.96 4.61
N VAL A 92 12.88 -4.18 5.90
CA VAL A 92 11.96 -4.93 6.80
C VAL A 92 10.81 -4.04 7.30
N TYR A 93 10.99 -2.72 7.25
CA TYR A 93 10.02 -1.75 7.75
C TYR A 93 8.78 -1.59 6.86
N ASP A 94 8.77 -2.15 5.65
CA ASP A 94 7.65 -2.11 4.71
C ASP A 94 6.40 -2.77 5.31
N ASN A 95 6.60 -3.94 5.91
CA ASN A 95 5.57 -4.74 6.60
C ASN A 95 4.98 -4.07 7.86
N LEU A 96 5.56 -2.93 8.29
CA LEU A 96 5.06 -2.09 9.37
C LEU A 96 4.44 -0.81 8.80
N THR A 97 5.18 -0.13 7.92
CA THR A 97 4.85 1.21 7.43
C THR A 97 3.65 1.21 6.50
N ILE A 98 3.60 0.29 5.54
CA ILE A 98 2.57 0.29 4.49
C ILE A 98 1.16 0.02 5.07
N PRO A 99 0.92 -1.03 5.88
CA PRO A 99 -0.43 -1.28 6.40
C PRO A 99 -0.86 -0.21 7.42
N LEU A 100 0.07 0.41 8.15
CA LEU A 100 -0.26 1.53 9.05
C LEU A 100 -0.57 2.81 8.28
N ALA A 101 0.21 3.13 7.24
CA ALA A 101 -0.02 4.30 6.40
C ALA A 101 -1.36 4.19 5.67
N LEU A 102 -1.67 3.04 5.09
CA LEU A 102 -2.96 2.77 4.45
C LEU A 102 -4.12 2.89 5.44
N GLY A 103 -3.99 2.27 6.63
CA GLY A 103 -5.02 2.35 7.66
C GLY A 103 -5.27 3.79 8.13
N LEU A 104 -4.20 4.57 8.33
CA LEU A 104 -4.29 5.97 8.71
C LEU A 104 -5.00 6.81 7.64
N THR A 105 -4.55 6.71 6.38
CA THR A 105 -5.13 7.49 5.27
C THR A 105 -6.61 7.20 5.08
N LEU A 106 -7.00 5.92 5.05
CA LEU A 106 -8.39 5.52 4.87
C LEU A 106 -9.27 5.95 6.06
N THR A 107 -8.73 5.88 7.28
CA THR A 107 -9.44 6.36 8.48
C THR A 107 -9.66 7.86 8.45
N MET A 108 -8.64 8.63 8.08
CA MET A 108 -8.75 10.08 7.96
C MET A 108 -9.79 10.48 6.92
N LEU A 109 -9.81 9.81 5.76
CA LEU A 109 -10.80 10.07 4.73
C LEU A 109 -12.22 9.71 5.20
N LYS A 110 -12.41 8.52 5.79
CA LYS A 110 -13.71 8.10 6.33
C LYS A 110 -14.28 9.13 7.32
N LYS A 111 -13.43 9.66 8.21
CA LYS A 111 -13.79 10.71 9.17
C LYS A 111 -14.07 12.07 8.55
N LEU A 112 -13.55 12.37 7.36
CA LEU A 112 -13.80 13.63 6.67
C LEU A 112 -15.15 13.62 5.93
N ILE A 113 -15.60 12.44 5.52
CA ILE A 113 -16.79 12.26 4.68
C ILE A 113 -18.04 11.90 5.50
N THR A 114 -17.86 11.40 6.73
CA THR A 114 -18.92 11.10 7.71
C THR A 114 -19.07 12.24 8.70
#